data_AF-A0A942LBT9-F1
#
_entry.id   AF-A0A942LBT9-F1
#
_cell.length_a   1.000
_cell.length_b   1.000
_cell.length_c   1.000
_cell.angle_alpha   90.00
_cell.angle_beta   90.00
_cell.angle_gamma   90.00
#
_symmetry.space_group_name_H-M   'P 1'
#
loop_
_entity.id
_entity.type
_entity.pdbx_description
1 polymer ?
#
loop_
_entity_poly.entity_id
_entity_poly.type
_entity_poly.pdbx_seq_one_letter_code
_entity_poly.pdbx_strand_id
1 'polypeptide(L)'
;MAKEKIESKEKKSLGTGKTIIIVISVFTFLPITIMSMLYFISDDFKYIANDYLSVMPGTLGQYFNNYPTREEKETQKIEVAEHLITLEPNSAADKLLIIQNSSMVLYGEIIELMDQMNTQRTEEIHEKLRERSIKDNVLVSTINQFRNDELNQIKQKSSYYENINAHDAATEINTNLLAEIVSYRELASIIEQMNEENAVRILNKLDEEVSENIISNIPNKGKKEMISDMIRKERIRRSQLISKAQIYNLENPDKLVPSLGSNAKYKNDELSLIYRNMDILNGGKILSKVEDEEFLHSLFEQLKKDEMFEKSQTSFTQELISATNIFREYEDRVNEFIDICTKMETQQIVELIGNLYNSVNAPQRHVINDNLSINISDRDLAISIIGRLNPKLVADVLSNMDAVTASEISKSLALP
;
A
#
# COMPACT_ATOMS: atom_id res chain seq x y z
N MET A 1 120.17 7.95 -22.39
CA MET A 1 119.46 8.71 -23.44
C MET A 1 118.11 8.04 -23.61
N ALA A 2 116.93 8.65 -23.50
CA ALA A 2 116.50 10.02 -23.71
C ALA A 2 115.41 10.44 -22.68
N LYS A 3 115.18 11.76 -22.61
CA LYS A 3 114.38 12.51 -21.62
C LYS A 3 112.86 12.51 -21.86
N GLU A 4 112.16 12.67 -20.72
CA GLU A 4 110.80 13.17 -20.47
C GLU A 4 110.21 14.24 -21.41
N LYS A 5 108.88 14.23 -21.51
CA LYS A 5 108.04 15.40 -21.17
C LYS A 5 106.60 14.98 -20.82
N ILE A 6 106.18 15.29 -19.59
CA ILE A 6 104.78 15.30 -19.12
C ILE A 6 104.31 16.76 -19.19
N GLU A 7 103.21 17.04 -19.90
CA GLU A 7 102.56 18.35 -19.90
C GLU A 7 101.49 18.44 -18.81
N SER A 8 101.62 19.45 -17.96
CA SER A 8 100.69 19.86 -16.93
C SER A 8 99.60 20.78 -17.52
N LYS A 9 98.33 20.52 -17.19
CA LYS A 9 97.21 21.45 -17.48
C LYS A 9 97.20 22.61 -16.47
N GLU A 10 97.39 23.79 -17.01
CA GLU A 10 97.49 25.09 -16.34
C GLU A 10 96.13 25.59 -15.79
N LYS A 11 96.07 25.97 -14.51
CA LYS A 11 94.95 26.74 -13.91
C LYS A 11 94.95 28.14 -14.50
N LYS A 12 94.03 28.46 -15.42
CA LYS A 12 93.78 29.84 -15.86
C LYS A 12 93.23 30.67 -14.70
N SER A 13 94.02 31.62 -14.20
CA SER A 13 93.54 32.64 -13.27
C SER A 13 92.51 33.53 -13.97
N LEU A 14 91.36 33.74 -13.32
CA LEU A 14 90.35 34.70 -13.77
C LEU A 14 90.97 36.11 -13.72
N GLY A 15 91.05 36.78 -14.87
CA GLY A 15 91.47 38.17 -14.92
C GLY A 15 90.60 39.04 -14.02
N THR A 16 91.22 39.97 -13.30
CA THR A 16 90.65 40.78 -12.21
C THR A 16 89.30 41.43 -12.54
N GLY A 17 89.05 41.78 -13.81
CA GLY A 17 87.76 42.32 -14.26
C GLY A 17 86.59 41.32 -14.26
N LYS A 18 86.84 40.03 -14.57
CA LYS A 18 85.78 39.00 -14.55
C LYS A 18 85.39 38.63 -13.11
N THR A 19 86.35 38.63 -12.20
CA THR A 19 86.11 38.41 -10.77
C THR A 19 85.28 39.55 -10.18
N ILE A 20 85.55 40.81 -10.55
CA ILE A 20 84.74 41.96 -10.11
C ILE A 20 83.29 41.86 -10.62
N ILE A 21 83.08 41.50 -11.89
CA ILE A 21 81.73 41.33 -12.45
C ILE A 21 80.97 40.19 -11.74
N ILE A 22 81.63 39.07 -11.46
CA ILE A 22 81.01 37.95 -10.72
C ILE A 22 80.65 38.38 -9.30
N VAL A 23 81.54 39.11 -8.63
CA VAL A 23 81.28 39.62 -7.26
C VAL A 23 80.10 40.59 -7.26
N ILE A 24 80.06 41.55 -8.19
CA ILE A 24 78.93 42.48 -8.33
C ILE A 24 77.64 41.70 -8.64
N SER A 25 77.68 40.76 -9.58
CA SER A 25 76.51 39.96 -9.95
C SER A 25 75.97 39.15 -8.76
N VAL A 26 76.82 38.52 -7.96
CA VAL A 26 76.39 37.74 -6.78
C VAL A 26 75.83 38.66 -5.71
N PHE A 27 76.48 39.81 -5.44
CA PHE A 27 75.99 40.79 -4.47
C PHE A 27 74.69 41.48 -4.89
N THR A 28 74.33 41.45 -6.17
CA THR A 28 73.08 42.05 -6.67
C THR A 28 71.98 41.01 -6.81
N PHE A 29 72.26 39.86 -7.45
CA PHE A 29 71.24 38.83 -7.68
C PHE A 29 70.78 38.15 -6.41
N LEU A 30 71.70 37.79 -5.51
CA LEU A 30 71.37 37.05 -4.29
C LEU A 30 70.33 37.80 -3.41
N PRO A 31 70.49 39.11 -3.10
CA PRO A 31 69.46 39.83 -2.36
C PRO A 31 68.15 39.98 -3.14
N ILE A 32 68.19 40.12 -4.48
CA ILE A 32 66.97 40.20 -5.30
C ILE A 32 66.18 38.88 -5.23
N THR A 33 66.82 37.71 -5.29
CA THR A 33 66.12 36.43 -5.15
C THR A 33 65.54 36.24 -3.76
N ILE A 34 66.27 36.65 -2.71
CA ILE A 34 65.77 36.59 -1.32
C ILE A 34 64.56 37.51 -1.16
N MET A 35 64.64 38.76 -1.63
CA MET A 35 63.52 39.71 -1.62
C MET A 35 62.32 39.17 -2.42
N SER A 36 62.57 38.55 -3.58
CA SER A 36 61.50 37.94 -4.39
C SER A 36 60.82 36.80 -3.66
N MET A 37 61.57 35.92 -2.98
CA MET A 37 60.97 34.85 -2.18
C MET A 37 60.14 35.41 -1.01
N LEU A 38 60.67 36.41 -0.29
CA LEU A 38 59.95 37.04 0.81
C LEU A 38 58.63 37.69 0.36
N TYR A 39 58.59 38.28 -0.84
CA TYR A 39 57.39 38.88 -1.42
C TYR A 39 56.24 37.89 -1.63
N PHE A 40 56.53 36.63 -1.95
CA PHE A 40 55.51 35.60 -2.14
C PHE A 40 55.14 34.84 -0.85
N ILE A 41 56.04 34.83 0.15
CA ILE A 41 55.86 34.04 1.38
C ILE A 41 55.23 34.87 2.51
N SER A 42 55.54 36.16 2.59
CA SER A 42 55.10 37.02 3.69
C SER A 42 54.22 38.14 3.17
N ASP A 43 52.96 38.17 3.62
CA ASP A 43 52.04 39.26 3.33
C ASP A 43 52.58 40.60 3.86
N ASP A 44 53.20 40.64 5.03
CA ASP A 44 53.80 41.86 5.59
C ASP A 44 54.91 42.42 4.69
N PHE A 45 55.80 41.54 4.19
CA PHE A 45 56.85 41.96 3.27
C PHE A 45 56.28 42.39 1.91
N LYS A 46 55.24 41.71 1.43
CA LYS A 46 54.52 42.06 0.20
C LYS A 46 53.92 43.47 0.29
N TYR A 47 53.29 43.84 1.40
CA TYR A 47 52.75 45.18 1.60
C TYR A 47 53.85 46.24 1.67
N ILE A 48 54.94 46.00 2.40
CA ILE A 48 56.09 46.92 2.47
C ILE A 48 56.71 47.10 1.08
N ALA A 49 56.91 46.02 0.34
CA ALA A 49 57.44 46.08 -1.01
C ALA A 49 56.50 46.85 -1.96
N ASN A 50 55.19 46.62 -1.90
CA ASN A 50 54.22 47.34 -2.73
C ASN A 50 54.21 48.85 -2.45
N ASP A 51 54.27 49.23 -1.18
CA ASP A 51 54.31 50.64 -0.75
C ASP A 51 55.57 51.36 -1.23
N TYR A 52 56.75 50.72 -1.14
CA TYR A 52 57.99 51.30 -1.65
C TYR A 52 58.06 51.30 -3.19
N LEU A 53 57.50 50.28 -3.84
CA LEU A 53 57.55 50.15 -5.29
C LEU A 53 56.51 51.04 -6.00
N SER A 54 55.38 51.37 -5.36
CA SER A 54 54.34 52.24 -5.93
C SER A 54 54.81 53.68 -6.14
N VAL A 55 55.75 54.17 -5.33
CA VAL A 55 56.32 55.53 -5.39
C VAL A 55 57.46 55.64 -6.42
N MET A 56 57.91 54.53 -7.02
CA MET A 56 59.01 54.58 -8.00
C MET A 56 58.60 55.27 -9.31
N PRO A 57 59.45 56.17 -9.86
CA PRO A 57 59.15 56.84 -11.12
C PRO A 57 59.18 55.86 -12.30
N GLY A 58 58.17 55.96 -13.18
CA GLY A 58 58.08 55.20 -14.43
C GLY A 58 57.03 54.07 -14.40
N THR A 59 57.18 53.11 -15.31
CA THR A 59 56.21 52.02 -15.53
C THR A 59 56.12 51.03 -14.36
N LEU A 60 57.20 50.89 -13.56
CA LEU A 60 57.22 50.04 -12.38
C LEU A 60 56.30 50.57 -11.27
N GLY A 61 56.35 51.86 -10.96
CA GLY A 61 55.44 52.46 -9.96
C GLY A 61 53.98 52.35 -10.36
N GLN A 62 53.65 52.59 -11.63
CA GLN A 62 52.27 52.43 -12.14
C GLN A 62 51.75 51.00 -12.01
N TYR A 63 52.61 49.99 -12.15
CA TYR A 63 52.23 48.59 -11.98
C TYR A 63 51.87 48.27 -10.51
N PHE A 64 52.71 48.73 -9.58
CA PHE A 64 52.51 48.47 -8.14
C PHE A 64 51.44 49.36 -7.50
N ASN A 65 51.11 50.50 -8.11
CA ASN A 65 49.99 51.37 -7.71
C ASN A 65 48.60 50.69 -7.86
N ASN A 66 48.51 49.59 -8.62
CA ASN A 66 47.26 48.85 -8.79
C ASN A 66 47.09 47.71 -7.76
N TYR A 67 48.07 47.50 -6.87
CA TYR A 67 47.99 46.50 -5.80
C TYR A 67 47.69 47.18 -4.46
N PRO A 68 46.68 46.71 -3.71
CA PRO A 68 46.27 47.38 -2.49
C PRO A 68 47.36 47.29 -1.43
N THR A 69 47.62 48.41 -0.77
CA THR A 69 48.36 48.49 0.49
C THR A 69 47.57 47.86 1.63
N ARG A 70 48.21 47.65 2.78
CA ARG A 70 47.53 47.11 3.98
C ARG A 70 46.39 48.04 4.41
N GLU A 71 46.63 49.34 4.37
CA GLU A 71 45.63 50.35 4.73
C GLU A 71 44.46 50.33 3.75
N GLU A 72 44.73 50.34 2.44
CA GLU A 72 43.69 50.26 1.40
C GLU A 72 42.87 48.97 1.50
N LYS A 73 43.49 47.84 1.87
CA LYS A 73 42.76 46.58 2.07
C LYS A 73 41.80 46.66 3.26
N GLU A 74 42.21 47.27 4.36
CA GLU A 74 41.31 47.50 5.50
C GLU A 74 40.20 48.49 5.14
N THR A 75 40.52 49.55 4.39
CA THR A 75 39.51 50.47 3.84
C THR A 75 38.50 49.76 2.95
N GLN A 76 38.95 48.87 2.06
CA GLN A 76 38.07 48.08 1.20
C GLN A 76 37.14 47.15 2.00
N LYS A 77 37.63 46.55 3.09
CA LYS A 77 36.77 45.75 3.98
C LYS A 77 35.68 46.61 4.62
N ILE A 78 36.05 47.79 5.10
CA ILE A 78 35.11 48.76 5.68
C ILE A 78 34.06 49.17 4.63
N GLU A 79 34.47 49.53 3.42
CA GLU A 79 33.55 49.89 2.32
C GLU A 79 32.59 48.75 1.98
N VAL A 80 33.08 47.50 1.97
CA VAL A 80 32.24 46.31 1.75
C VAL A 80 31.24 46.14 2.89
N ALA A 81 31.66 46.29 4.14
CA ALA A 81 30.78 46.20 5.31
C ALA A 81 29.69 47.30 5.30
N GLU A 82 30.07 48.54 5.00
CA GLU A 82 29.14 49.67 4.84
C GLU A 82 28.12 49.38 3.75
N HIS A 83 28.60 48.94 2.59
CA HIS A 83 27.71 48.61 1.48
C HIS A 83 26.72 47.51 1.88
N LEU A 84 27.18 46.43 2.51
CA LEU A 84 26.32 45.31 2.90
C LEU A 84 25.23 45.70 3.91
N ILE A 85 25.52 46.60 4.86
CA ILE A 85 24.53 47.09 5.82
C ILE A 85 23.44 47.94 5.15
N THR A 86 23.82 48.72 4.13
CA THR A 86 22.89 49.59 3.41
C THR A 86 21.97 48.84 2.43
N LEU A 87 22.34 47.62 2.03
CA LEU A 87 21.53 46.79 1.14
C LEU A 87 20.27 46.23 1.83
N GLU A 88 19.34 45.74 1.03
CA GLU A 88 18.24 44.92 1.54
C GLU A 88 18.78 43.60 2.12
N PRO A 89 18.20 43.09 3.24
CA PRO A 89 18.79 41.96 3.97
C PRO A 89 18.97 40.70 3.12
N ASN A 90 18.06 40.49 2.18
CA ASN A 90 18.12 39.38 1.23
C ASN A 90 19.31 39.47 0.27
N SER A 91 19.59 40.66 -0.27
CA SER A 91 20.70 40.85 -1.22
C SER A 91 22.05 40.87 -0.51
N ALA A 92 22.10 41.44 0.70
CA ALA A 92 23.27 41.39 1.57
C ALA A 92 23.62 39.94 1.94
N ALA A 93 22.62 39.12 2.30
CA ALA A 93 22.81 37.71 2.60
C ALA A 93 23.40 36.92 1.41
N ASP A 94 22.95 37.19 0.17
CA ASP A 94 23.50 36.55 -1.03
C ASP A 94 24.96 36.89 -1.27
N LYS A 95 25.33 38.16 -1.10
CA LYS A 95 26.72 38.62 -1.25
C LYS A 95 27.61 38.06 -0.13
N LEU A 96 27.10 38.02 1.10
CA LEU A 96 27.80 37.41 2.23
C LEU A 96 28.00 35.90 2.06
N LEU A 97 27.06 35.19 1.46
CA LEU A 97 27.21 33.76 1.16
C LEU A 97 28.38 33.52 0.19
N ILE A 98 28.54 34.38 -0.82
CA ILE A 98 29.69 34.31 -1.74
C ILE A 98 31.01 34.56 -1.00
N ILE A 99 31.05 35.55 -0.12
CA ILE A 99 32.24 35.87 0.69
C ILE A 99 32.56 34.71 1.64
N GLN A 100 31.57 34.15 2.33
CA GLN A 100 31.70 33.00 3.23
C GLN A 100 32.27 31.78 2.51
N ASN A 101 31.79 31.50 1.29
CA ASN A 101 32.27 30.39 0.47
C ASN A 101 33.69 30.62 -0.07
N SER A 102 34.11 31.88 -0.23
CA SER A 102 35.43 32.23 -0.78
C SER A 102 36.52 32.31 0.30
N SER A 103 36.20 32.86 1.47
CA SER A 103 37.13 32.98 2.60
C SER A 103 36.38 33.18 3.91
N MET A 104 36.47 32.19 4.79
CA MET A 104 35.87 32.25 6.13
C MET A 104 36.51 33.33 7.00
N VAL A 105 37.80 33.63 6.79
CA VAL A 105 38.51 34.70 7.52
C VAL A 105 37.96 36.06 7.13
N LEU A 106 37.84 36.33 5.82
CA LEU A 106 37.27 37.59 5.32
C LEU A 106 35.81 37.76 5.74
N TYR A 107 35.03 36.68 5.71
CA TYR A 107 33.65 36.69 6.22
C TYR A 107 33.59 37.12 7.68
N GLY A 108 34.43 36.55 8.55
CA GLY A 108 34.47 36.90 9.97
C GLY A 108 34.83 38.38 10.19
N GLU A 109 35.83 38.87 9.48
CA GLU A 109 36.25 40.28 9.56
C GLU A 109 35.15 41.24 9.07
N ILE A 110 34.45 40.92 7.98
CA ILE A 110 33.34 41.74 7.46
C ILE A 110 32.16 41.72 8.43
N ILE A 111 31.80 40.58 9.01
CA ILE A 111 30.72 40.50 10.00
C ILE A 111 31.07 41.31 11.26
N GLU A 112 32.31 41.27 11.73
CA GLU A 112 32.76 42.07 12.87
C GLU A 112 32.65 43.57 12.58
N LEU A 113 33.10 44.02 11.40
CA LEU A 113 32.96 45.41 10.96
C LEU A 113 31.48 45.81 10.83
N MET A 114 30.66 44.93 10.27
CA MET A 114 29.22 45.20 10.16
C MET A 114 28.55 45.30 11.55
N ASP A 115 28.91 44.43 12.48
CA ASP A 115 28.37 44.46 13.84
C ASP A 115 28.77 45.74 14.59
N GLN A 116 30.02 46.18 14.44
CA GLN A 116 30.51 47.45 14.97
C GLN A 116 29.76 48.67 14.41
N MET A 117 29.28 48.58 13.16
CA MET A 117 28.53 49.64 12.49
C MET A 117 27.03 49.64 12.83
N ASN A 118 26.39 48.46 12.77
CA ASN A 118 24.98 48.29 13.03
C ASN A 118 24.65 46.82 13.37
N THR A 119 24.71 46.48 14.66
CA THR A 119 24.37 45.14 15.18
C THR A 119 23.00 44.65 14.74
N GLN A 120 21.95 45.47 14.90
CA GLN A 120 20.58 45.05 14.56
C GLN A 120 20.46 44.66 13.08
N ARG A 121 21.02 45.47 12.19
CA ARG A 121 20.98 45.20 10.75
C ARG A 121 21.80 43.97 10.39
N THR A 122 22.93 43.77 11.06
CA THR A 122 23.80 42.60 10.88
C THR A 122 23.09 41.32 11.32
N GLU A 123 22.36 41.35 12.43
CA GLU A 123 21.54 40.22 12.88
C GLU A 123 20.43 39.86 11.86
N GLU A 124 19.71 40.85 11.34
CA GLU A 124 18.68 40.65 10.30
C GLU A 124 19.27 39.98 9.04
N ILE A 125 20.43 40.46 8.59
CA ILE A 125 21.13 39.89 7.43
C ILE A 125 21.61 38.47 7.72
N HIS A 126 22.14 38.23 8.92
CA HIS A 126 22.65 36.93 9.34
C HIS A 126 21.53 35.88 9.50
N GLU A 127 20.34 36.29 9.95
CA GLU A 127 19.15 35.43 9.97
C GLU A 127 18.75 35.01 8.54
N LYS A 128 18.75 35.94 7.59
CA LYS A 128 18.49 35.62 6.17
C LYS A 128 19.55 34.72 5.54
N LEU A 129 20.82 34.85 5.94
CA LEU A 129 21.89 33.94 5.53
C LEU A 129 21.68 32.52 6.10
N ARG A 130 21.24 32.38 7.36
CA ARG A 130 20.89 31.08 7.95
C ARG A 130 19.71 30.42 7.24
N GLU A 131 18.65 31.17 6.95
CA GLU A 131 17.50 30.65 6.19
C GLU A 131 17.92 30.09 4.81
N ARG A 132 18.88 30.74 4.13
CA ARG A 132 19.38 30.31 2.82
C ARG A 132 20.33 29.11 2.90
N SER A 133 21.28 29.12 3.84
CA SER A 133 22.21 28.00 4.03
C SER A 133 21.52 26.68 4.43
N ILE A 134 20.34 26.75 5.09
CA ILE A 134 19.51 25.58 5.38
C ILE A 134 18.82 25.03 4.11
N LYS A 135 18.36 25.91 3.20
CA LYS A 135 17.74 25.51 1.92
C LYS A 135 18.76 24.94 0.93
N ASP A 136 20.01 25.37 0.99
CA ASP A 136 21.08 24.98 0.07
C ASP A 136 21.93 23.77 0.51
N ASN A 137 21.58 23.07 1.60
CA ASN A 137 22.19 21.76 1.83
C ASN A 137 21.60 20.75 0.82
N VAL A 138 22.16 20.77 -0.39
CA VAL A 138 21.78 19.94 -1.54
C VAL A 138 21.59 18.47 -1.16
N LEU A 139 22.39 17.96 -0.23
CA LEU A 139 22.25 16.58 0.24
C LEU A 139 20.95 16.35 1.02
N VAL A 140 20.60 17.26 1.93
CA VAL A 140 19.37 17.16 2.73
C VAL A 140 18.14 17.37 1.86
N SER A 141 18.16 18.34 0.95
CA SER A 141 17.04 18.58 0.03
C SER A 141 16.86 17.41 -0.95
N THR A 142 17.95 16.86 -1.48
CA THR A 142 17.93 15.67 -2.36
C THR A 142 17.42 14.43 -1.62
N ILE A 143 17.87 14.19 -0.38
CA ILE A 143 17.37 13.08 0.45
C ILE A 143 15.87 13.24 0.73
N ASN A 144 15.41 14.45 1.06
CA ASN A 144 14.00 14.71 1.29
C ASN A 144 13.18 14.53 0.01
N GLN A 145 13.70 14.93 -1.14
CA GLN A 145 13.08 14.69 -2.43
C GLN A 145 12.97 13.19 -2.72
N PHE A 146 14.04 12.42 -2.53
CA PHE A 146 14.01 10.96 -2.71
C PHE A 146 12.98 10.28 -1.81
N ARG A 147 12.89 10.68 -0.54
CA ARG A 147 11.86 10.16 0.39
C ARG A 147 10.45 10.53 -0.05
N ASN A 148 10.25 11.75 -0.54
CA ASN A 148 8.95 12.18 -1.05
C ASN A 148 8.56 11.42 -2.32
N ASP A 149 9.51 11.21 -3.23
CA ASP A 149 9.30 10.45 -4.46
C ASP A 149 8.95 8.99 -4.16
N GLU A 150 9.67 8.35 -3.22
CA GLU A 150 9.36 7.00 -2.74
C GLU A 150 7.97 6.91 -2.11
N LEU A 151 7.62 7.85 -1.22
CA LEU A 151 6.29 7.91 -0.62
C LEU A 151 5.19 8.13 -1.67
N ASN A 152 5.44 8.96 -2.67
CA ASN A 152 4.50 9.21 -3.76
C ASN A 152 4.29 7.95 -4.61
N GLN A 153 5.35 7.18 -4.90
CA GLN A 153 5.23 5.89 -5.59
C GLN A 153 4.42 4.88 -4.77
N ILE A 154 4.67 4.78 -3.46
CA ILE A 154 3.89 3.92 -2.55
C ILE A 154 2.42 4.31 -2.56
N LYS A 155 2.12 5.62 -2.49
CA LYS A 155 0.74 6.12 -2.55
C LYS A 155 0.06 5.82 -3.89
N GLN A 156 0.77 5.97 -5.00
CA GLN A 156 0.24 5.62 -6.32
C GLN A 156 -0.08 4.13 -6.42
N LYS A 157 0.81 3.25 -5.95
CA LYS A 157 0.57 1.80 -5.90
C LYS A 157 -0.58 1.44 -4.96
N SER A 158 -0.67 2.11 -3.81
CA SER A 158 -1.79 1.96 -2.87
C SER A 158 -3.11 2.29 -3.56
N SER A 159 -3.22 3.49 -4.16
CA SER A 159 -4.42 3.90 -4.90
C SER A 159 -4.74 2.97 -6.07
N TYR A 160 -3.73 2.44 -6.77
CA TYR A 160 -3.96 1.43 -7.80
C TYR A 160 -4.64 0.18 -7.23
N TYR A 161 -4.08 -0.41 -6.16
CA TYR A 161 -4.65 -1.61 -5.55
C TYR A 161 -6.03 -1.36 -4.91
N GLU A 162 -6.32 -0.15 -4.43
CA GLU A 162 -7.66 0.20 -3.93
C GLU A 162 -8.72 0.28 -5.03
N ASN A 163 -8.32 0.66 -6.25
CA ASN A 163 -9.23 0.87 -7.37
C ASN A 163 -9.50 -0.40 -8.20
N ILE A 164 -8.67 -1.44 -8.05
CA ILE A 164 -8.92 -2.73 -8.69
C ILE A 164 -9.66 -3.69 -7.75
N ASN A 165 -10.17 -4.79 -8.30
CA ASN A 165 -10.81 -5.82 -7.50
C ASN A 165 -9.78 -6.48 -6.55
N ALA A 166 -10.19 -6.78 -5.31
CA ALA A 166 -9.31 -7.35 -4.29
C ALA A 166 -8.70 -8.69 -4.68
N HIS A 167 -9.38 -9.48 -5.53
CA HIS A 167 -8.83 -10.73 -6.06
C HIS A 167 -7.68 -10.48 -7.04
N ASP A 168 -7.84 -9.52 -7.95
CA ASP A 168 -6.81 -9.17 -8.93
C ASP A 168 -5.61 -8.56 -8.20
N ALA A 169 -5.85 -7.71 -7.21
CA ALA A 169 -4.82 -7.21 -6.31
C ALA A 169 -4.08 -8.34 -5.59
N ALA A 170 -4.79 -9.29 -4.97
CA ALA A 170 -4.17 -10.43 -4.29
C ALA A 170 -3.36 -11.32 -5.24
N THR A 171 -3.86 -11.55 -6.46
CA THR A 171 -3.19 -12.32 -7.50
C THR A 171 -1.91 -11.63 -7.98
N GLU A 172 -1.98 -10.33 -8.24
CA GLU A 172 -0.83 -9.52 -8.64
C GLU A 172 0.23 -9.46 -7.52
N ILE A 173 -0.20 -9.27 -6.26
CA ILE A 173 0.67 -9.31 -5.08
C ILE A 173 1.41 -10.65 -4.99
N ASN A 174 0.69 -11.77 -5.06
CA ASN A 174 1.30 -13.11 -5.00
C ASN A 174 2.26 -13.34 -6.17
N THR A 175 1.89 -12.93 -7.38
CA THR A 175 2.73 -13.06 -8.58
C THR A 175 4.03 -12.26 -8.44
N ASN A 176 3.93 -11.02 -7.97
CA ASN A 176 5.07 -10.13 -7.77
C ASN A 176 5.98 -10.59 -6.64
N LEU A 177 5.42 -11.18 -5.56
CA LEU A 177 6.20 -11.80 -4.49
C LEU A 177 6.95 -13.03 -4.97
N LEU A 178 6.29 -13.93 -5.70
CA LEU A 178 6.91 -15.14 -6.24
C LEU A 178 8.01 -14.84 -7.26
N ALA A 179 7.84 -13.77 -8.04
CA ALA A 179 8.84 -13.29 -8.98
C ALA A 179 9.95 -12.43 -8.33
N GLU A 180 9.91 -12.24 -7.00
CA GLU A 180 10.82 -11.38 -6.24
C GLU A 180 10.89 -9.92 -6.75
N ILE A 181 9.86 -9.46 -7.45
CA ILE A 181 9.74 -8.10 -7.99
C ILE A 181 9.48 -7.11 -6.86
N VAL A 182 8.73 -7.53 -5.84
CA VAL A 182 8.34 -6.70 -4.70
C VAL A 182 8.63 -7.46 -3.41
N SER A 183 9.12 -6.76 -2.40
CA SER A 183 9.36 -7.35 -1.07
C SER A 183 8.14 -7.22 -0.14
N TYR A 184 8.07 -8.06 0.88
CA TYR A 184 7.07 -7.93 1.96
C TYR A 184 7.07 -6.55 2.63
N ARG A 185 8.24 -5.90 2.76
CA ARG A 185 8.37 -4.57 3.36
C ARG A 185 7.77 -3.48 2.49
N GLU A 186 7.99 -3.57 1.17
CA GLU A 186 7.40 -2.62 0.22
C GLU A 186 5.88 -2.79 0.17
N LEU A 187 5.37 -4.03 0.10
CA LEU A 187 3.94 -4.29 0.19
C LEU A 187 3.33 -3.81 1.50
N ALA A 188 4.02 -4.00 2.63
CA ALA A 188 3.54 -3.51 3.91
C ALA A 188 3.41 -1.99 3.93
N SER A 189 4.33 -1.28 3.29
CA SER A 189 4.28 0.18 3.15
C SER A 189 3.14 0.62 2.22
N ILE A 190 2.87 -0.14 1.15
CA ILE A 190 1.73 0.09 0.25
C ILE A 190 0.42 -0.11 1.01
N ILE A 191 0.25 -1.26 1.69
CA ILE A 191 -0.92 -1.57 2.52
C ILE A 191 -1.14 -0.52 3.62
N GLU A 192 -0.08 -0.01 4.23
CA GLU A 192 -0.18 1.03 5.26
C GLU A 192 -0.86 2.31 4.75
N GLN A 193 -0.61 2.68 3.49
CA GLN A 193 -1.20 3.87 2.86
C GLN A 193 -2.65 3.68 2.40
N MET A 194 -3.16 2.44 2.38
CA MET A 194 -4.54 2.15 1.98
C MET A 194 -5.53 2.49 3.10
N ASN A 195 -6.78 2.69 2.71
CA ASN A 195 -7.91 2.59 3.63
C ASN A 195 -7.93 1.20 4.27
N GLU A 196 -8.27 1.16 5.56
CA GLU A 196 -8.29 -0.04 6.39
C GLU A 196 -9.18 -1.15 5.81
N GLU A 197 -10.37 -0.79 5.32
CA GLU A 197 -11.32 -1.76 4.77
C GLU A 197 -10.77 -2.40 3.49
N ASN A 198 -10.16 -1.60 2.61
CA ASN A 198 -9.53 -2.10 1.39
C ASN A 198 -8.31 -2.99 1.70
N ALA A 199 -7.48 -2.58 2.65
CA ALA A 199 -6.33 -3.36 3.11
C ALA A 199 -6.78 -4.73 3.62
N VAL A 200 -7.75 -4.77 4.54
CA VAL A 200 -8.31 -6.01 5.09
C VAL A 200 -8.91 -6.89 4.00
N ARG A 201 -9.68 -6.29 3.09
CA ARG A 201 -10.32 -6.99 1.97
C ARG A 201 -9.31 -7.71 1.08
N ILE A 202 -8.18 -7.08 0.78
CA ILE A 202 -7.11 -7.68 -0.03
C ILE A 202 -6.34 -8.73 0.76
N LEU A 203 -5.93 -8.39 1.99
CA LEU A 203 -5.18 -9.28 2.86
C LEU A 203 -5.92 -10.58 3.19
N ASN A 204 -7.26 -10.56 3.24
CA ASN A 204 -8.09 -11.75 3.43
C ASN A 204 -8.25 -12.63 2.18
N LYS A 205 -7.77 -12.18 1.02
CA LYS A 205 -7.71 -12.96 -0.22
C LYS A 205 -6.33 -13.58 -0.48
N LEU A 206 -5.32 -13.19 0.31
CA LEU A 206 -4.00 -13.78 0.27
C LEU A 206 -3.94 -15.03 1.15
N ASP A 207 -2.95 -15.89 0.86
CA ASP A 207 -2.59 -16.99 1.76
C ASP A 207 -2.26 -16.45 3.15
N GLU A 208 -2.64 -17.19 4.18
CA GLU A 208 -2.53 -16.75 5.58
C GLU A 208 -1.10 -16.33 5.94
N GLU A 209 -0.11 -17.13 5.53
CA GLU A 209 1.31 -16.84 5.74
C GLU A 209 1.75 -15.54 5.02
N VAL A 210 1.33 -15.34 3.77
CA VAL A 210 1.66 -14.14 3.00
C VAL A 210 1.06 -12.90 3.67
N SER A 211 -0.21 -12.99 4.04
CA SER A 211 -0.95 -11.93 4.72
C SER A 211 -0.27 -11.54 6.04
N GLU A 212 0.09 -12.53 6.87
CA GLU A 212 0.79 -12.32 8.14
C GLU A 212 2.17 -11.71 7.95
N ASN A 213 2.93 -12.16 6.94
CA ASN A 213 4.23 -11.60 6.62
C ASN A 213 4.13 -10.13 6.20
N ILE A 214 3.15 -9.75 5.38
CA ILE A 214 2.90 -8.35 5.02
C ILE A 214 2.55 -7.53 6.26
N ILE A 215 1.57 -7.98 7.06
CA ILE A 215 1.12 -7.27 8.27
C ILE A 215 2.26 -7.11 9.28
N SER A 216 3.10 -8.13 9.43
CA SER A 216 4.21 -8.10 10.39
C SER A 216 5.21 -6.98 10.09
N ASN A 217 5.36 -6.63 8.80
CA ASN A 217 6.28 -5.63 8.27
C ASN A 217 5.69 -4.21 8.21
N ILE A 218 4.42 -4.00 8.59
CA ILE A 218 3.80 -2.67 8.60
C ILE A 218 4.54 -1.77 9.60
N PRO A 219 5.15 -0.65 9.17
CA PRO A 219 5.92 0.24 10.02
C PRO A 219 5.11 0.86 11.15
N ASN A 220 3.91 1.35 10.85
CA ASN A 220 3.04 1.98 11.85
C ASN A 220 2.33 0.93 12.71
N LYS A 221 2.76 0.85 13.98
CA LYS A 221 2.22 -0.09 14.96
C LYS A 221 0.70 0.05 15.17
N GLY A 222 0.17 1.27 15.21
CA GLY A 222 -1.27 1.50 15.39
C GLY A 222 -2.09 1.02 14.19
N LYS A 223 -1.63 1.31 12.97
CA LYS A 223 -2.24 0.81 11.73
C LYS A 223 -2.20 -0.72 11.67
N LYS A 224 -1.04 -1.30 12.00
CA LYS A 224 -0.82 -2.75 12.07
C LYS A 224 -1.79 -3.44 13.03
N GLU A 225 -1.90 -2.96 14.27
CA GLU A 225 -2.82 -3.50 15.27
C GLU A 225 -4.27 -3.42 14.79
N MET A 226 -4.68 -2.29 14.22
CA MET A 226 -6.04 -2.10 13.71
C MET A 226 -6.39 -3.07 12.57
N ILE A 227 -5.52 -3.19 11.55
CA ILE A 227 -5.72 -4.13 10.43
C ILE A 227 -5.76 -5.57 10.96
N SER A 228 -4.85 -5.93 11.87
CA SER A 228 -4.79 -7.28 12.46
C SER A 228 -6.08 -7.61 13.22
N ASP A 229 -6.60 -6.66 13.98
CA ASP A 229 -7.86 -6.82 14.72
C ASP A 229 -9.06 -6.96 13.79
N MET A 230 -9.12 -6.20 12.69
CA MET A 230 -10.17 -6.32 11.68
C MET A 230 -10.14 -7.69 11.01
N ILE A 231 -8.97 -8.14 10.55
CA ILE A 231 -8.81 -9.48 9.96
C ILE A 231 -9.24 -10.57 10.94
N ARG A 232 -8.80 -10.49 12.20
CA ARG A 232 -9.18 -11.46 13.23
C ARG A 232 -10.70 -11.49 13.45
N LYS A 233 -11.34 -10.32 13.52
CA LYS A 233 -12.81 -10.23 13.66
C LYS A 233 -13.52 -10.85 12.46
N GLU A 234 -13.06 -10.60 11.24
CA GLU A 234 -13.62 -11.21 10.04
C GLU A 234 -13.43 -12.73 10.01
N ARG A 235 -12.25 -13.24 10.37
CA ARG A 235 -12.00 -14.69 10.47
C ARG A 235 -12.89 -15.37 11.50
N ILE A 236 -13.05 -14.77 12.68
CA ILE A 236 -13.97 -15.28 13.72
C ILE A 236 -15.40 -15.29 13.20
N ARG A 237 -15.85 -14.20 12.58
CA ARG A 237 -17.21 -14.09 12.03
C ARG A 237 -17.45 -15.12 10.93
N ARG A 238 -16.49 -15.30 10.02
CA ARG A 238 -16.53 -16.32 8.96
C ARG A 238 -16.68 -17.72 9.55
N SER A 239 -15.85 -18.06 10.54
CA SER A 239 -15.91 -19.36 11.23
C SER A 239 -17.28 -19.58 11.91
N GLN A 240 -17.80 -18.56 12.59
CA GLN A 240 -19.14 -18.63 13.20
C GLN A 240 -20.26 -18.85 12.17
N LEU A 241 -20.19 -18.21 11.00
CA LEU A 241 -21.16 -18.39 9.93
C LEU A 241 -21.10 -19.82 9.34
N ILE A 242 -19.90 -20.36 9.16
CA ILE A 242 -19.69 -21.74 8.72
C ILE A 242 -20.27 -22.73 9.75
N SER A 243 -19.98 -22.54 11.04
CA SER A 243 -20.56 -23.40 12.09
C SER A 243 -22.08 -23.30 12.14
N LYS A 244 -22.65 -22.10 11.93
CA LYS A 244 -24.11 -21.92 11.85
C LYS A 244 -24.71 -22.63 10.64
N ALA A 245 -24.05 -22.62 9.50
CA ALA A 245 -24.50 -23.35 8.31
C ALA A 245 -24.68 -24.86 8.61
N GLN A 246 -23.73 -25.45 9.34
CA GLN A 246 -23.82 -26.85 9.77
C GLN A 246 -25.01 -27.11 10.71
N ILE A 247 -25.31 -26.18 11.62
CA ILE A 247 -26.48 -26.28 12.50
C ILE A 247 -27.77 -26.15 11.68
N TYR A 248 -27.81 -25.22 10.73
CA TYR A 248 -28.97 -25.01 9.86
C TYR A 248 -29.27 -26.23 8.98
N ASN A 249 -28.29 -27.04 8.61
CA ASN A 249 -28.54 -28.32 7.93
C ASN A 249 -29.38 -29.32 8.76
N LEU A 250 -29.42 -29.16 10.08
CA LEU A 250 -30.18 -30.01 11.00
C LEU A 250 -31.53 -29.41 11.37
N GLU A 251 -31.77 -28.14 11.03
CA GLU A 251 -33.02 -27.45 11.33
C GLU A 251 -34.05 -27.62 10.20
N ASN A 252 -35.33 -27.55 10.57
CA ASN A 252 -36.41 -27.65 9.59
C ASN A 252 -36.38 -26.41 8.65
N PRO A 253 -36.37 -26.58 7.31
CA PRO A 253 -36.32 -25.50 6.33
C PRO A 253 -37.36 -24.39 6.56
N ASP A 254 -38.59 -24.72 6.97
CA ASP A 254 -39.65 -23.73 7.22
C ASP A 254 -39.29 -22.72 8.30
N LYS A 255 -38.54 -23.16 9.32
CA LYS A 255 -38.07 -22.28 10.41
C LYS A 255 -36.93 -21.38 9.99
N LEU A 256 -36.24 -21.73 8.91
CA LEU A 256 -35.07 -21.02 8.41
C LEU A 256 -35.40 -19.93 7.39
N VAL A 257 -36.54 -20.03 6.68
CA VAL A 257 -36.97 -19.04 5.67
C VAL A 257 -36.92 -17.60 6.22
N PRO A 258 -37.44 -17.28 7.43
CA PRO A 258 -37.37 -15.91 7.93
C PRO A 258 -35.95 -15.39 8.19
N SER A 259 -34.99 -16.30 8.45
CA SER A 259 -33.60 -15.96 8.76
C SER A 259 -32.68 -15.96 7.54
N LEU A 260 -32.95 -16.79 6.53
CA LEU A 260 -32.07 -17.05 5.39
C LEU A 260 -32.68 -16.67 4.04
N GLY A 261 -34.00 -16.49 3.98
CA GLY A 261 -34.74 -16.12 2.78
C GLY A 261 -34.86 -14.61 2.55
N SER A 262 -34.08 -13.79 3.25
CA SER A 262 -34.00 -12.35 3.03
C SER A 262 -32.72 -11.75 3.63
N ASN A 263 -32.46 -10.48 3.29
CA ASN A 263 -31.35 -9.70 3.86
C ASN A 263 -31.64 -9.10 5.25
N ALA A 264 -32.70 -9.54 5.94
CA ALA A 264 -33.09 -8.99 7.24
C ALA A 264 -32.09 -9.32 8.37
N LYS A 265 -31.47 -10.50 8.33
CA LYS A 265 -30.58 -11.00 9.39
C LYS A 265 -29.12 -11.03 9.00
N TYR A 266 -28.84 -11.36 7.74
CA TYR A 266 -27.51 -11.53 7.18
C TYR A 266 -27.42 -10.73 5.89
N LYS A 267 -26.21 -10.27 5.56
CA LYS A 267 -25.94 -9.65 4.25
C LYS A 267 -25.73 -10.73 3.19
N ASN A 268 -25.86 -10.37 1.90
CA ASN A 268 -25.67 -11.31 0.78
C ASN A 268 -24.33 -12.06 0.79
N ASP A 269 -23.23 -11.39 1.16
CA ASP A 269 -21.90 -12.01 1.28
C ASP A 269 -21.85 -13.06 2.41
N GLU A 270 -22.54 -12.79 3.52
CA GLU A 270 -22.68 -13.73 4.63
C GLU A 270 -23.61 -14.90 4.28
N LEU A 271 -24.72 -14.61 3.58
CA LEU A 271 -25.65 -15.63 3.11
C LEU A 271 -24.99 -16.54 2.09
N SER A 272 -24.21 -15.98 1.15
CA SER A 272 -23.39 -16.75 0.21
C SER A 272 -22.48 -17.72 0.96
N LEU A 273 -21.75 -17.24 1.98
CA LEU A 273 -20.92 -18.09 2.82
C LEU A 273 -21.72 -19.17 3.55
N ILE A 274 -22.89 -18.83 4.11
CA ILE A 274 -23.75 -19.80 4.80
C ILE A 274 -24.19 -20.89 3.80
N TYR A 275 -24.83 -20.52 2.69
CA TYR A 275 -25.36 -21.47 1.72
C TYR A 275 -24.28 -22.38 1.14
N ARG A 276 -23.08 -21.86 0.83
CA ARG A 276 -21.94 -22.66 0.34
C ARG A 276 -21.44 -23.70 1.34
N ASN A 277 -21.73 -23.52 2.63
CA ASN A 277 -21.39 -24.45 3.69
C ASN A 277 -22.61 -25.22 4.21
N MET A 278 -23.77 -25.09 3.55
CA MET A 278 -24.97 -25.88 3.77
C MET A 278 -25.09 -27.00 2.73
N ASP A 279 -25.91 -28.01 3.04
CA ASP A 279 -26.25 -29.05 2.08
C ASP A 279 -27.14 -28.46 0.98
N ILE A 280 -26.79 -28.73 -0.28
CA ILE A 280 -27.50 -28.19 -1.47
C ILE A 280 -29.00 -28.45 -1.40
N LEU A 281 -29.40 -29.64 -0.95
CA LEU A 281 -30.83 -30.01 -0.85
C LEU A 281 -31.56 -29.16 0.19
N ASN A 282 -30.95 -28.92 1.35
CA ASN A 282 -31.54 -28.08 2.39
C ASN A 282 -31.58 -26.61 1.94
N GLY A 283 -30.49 -26.12 1.35
CA GLY A 283 -30.46 -24.78 0.77
C GLY A 283 -31.56 -24.59 -0.29
N GLY A 284 -31.71 -25.57 -1.18
CA GLY A 284 -32.74 -25.60 -2.21
C GLY A 284 -34.15 -25.53 -1.64
N LYS A 285 -34.46 -26.34 -0.60
CA LYS A 285 -35.76 -26.34 0.10
C LYS A 285 -36.09 -25.02 0.80
N ILE A 286 -35.08 -24.30 1.31
CA ILE A 286 -35.28 -23.00 1.95
C ILE A 286 -35.58 -21.96 0.88
N LEU A 287 -34.74 -21.90 -0.15
CA LEU A 287 -34.86 -20.91 -1.23
C LEU A 287 -36.10 -21.13 -2.10
N SER A 288 -36.59 -22.36 -2.23
CA SER A 288 -37.83 -22.64 -2.99
C SER A 288 -39.06 -21.99 -2.37
N LYS A 289 -39.00 -21.66 -1.08
CA LYS A 289 -40.07 -21.01 -0.30
C LYS A 289 -39.95 -19.48 -0.25
N VAL A 290 -38.93 -18.92 -0.89
CA VAL A 290 -38.73 -17.46 -0.96
C VAL A 290 -39.46 -16.93 -2.18
N GLU A 291 -40.32 -15.93 -1.97
CA GLU A 291 -41.08 -15.26 -3.04
C GLU A 291 -40.35 -14.06 -3.64
N ASP A 292 -39.39 -13.48 -2.90
CA ASP A 292 -38.61 -12.32 -3.34
C ASP A 292 -37.57 -12.73 -4.39
N GLU A 293 -37.95 -12.59 -5.66
CA GLU A 293 -37.08 -12.89 -6.82
C GLU A 293 -35.88 -11.94 -6.93
N GLU A 294 -35.99 -10.68 -6.48
CA GLU A 294 -34.86 -9.75 -6.49
C GLU A 294 -33.78 -10.20 -5.51
N PHE A 295 -34.20 -10.63 -4.31
CA PHE A 295 -33.31 -11.24 -3.33
C PHE A 295 -32.63 -12.49 -3.89
N LEU A 296 -33.40 -13.42 -4.47
CA LEU A 296 -32.86 -14.66 -5.03
C LEU A 296 -31.82 -14.39 -6.12
N HIS A 297 -32.13 -13.49 -7.04
CA HIS A 297 -31.20 -13.08 -8.09
C HIS A 297 -29.91 -12.51 -7.49
N SER A 298 -30.03 -11.58 -6.54
CA SER A 298 -28.89 -10.95 -5.89
C SER A 298 -28.01 -11.96 -5.12
N LEU A 299 -28.62 -12.93 -4.43
CA LEU A 299 -27.91 -13.99 -3.73
C LEU A 299 -27.18 -14.92 -4.71
N PHE A 300 -27.83 -15.35 -5.80
CA PHE A 300 -27.19 -16.22 -6.80
C PHE A 300 -26.05 -15.52 -7.54
N GLU A 301 -26.16 -14.21 -7.82
CA GLU A 301 -25.04 -13.44 -8.36
C GLU A 301 -23.85 -13.40 -7.38
N GLN A 302 -24.13 -13.16 -6.09
CA GLN A 302 -23.08 -13.15 -5.06
C GLN A 302 -22.44 -14.54 -4.88
N LEU A 303 -23.23 -15.61 -4.89
CA LEU A 303 -22.75 -16.99 -4.86
C LEU A 303 -21.85 -17.31 -6.05
N LYS A 304 -22.28 -16.97 -7.26
CA LYS A 304 -21.50 -17.18 -8.49
C LYS A 304 -20.19 -16.40 -8.45
N LYS A 305 -20.24 -15.17 -7.96
CA LYS A 305 -19.07 -14.33 -7.78
C LYS A 305 -18.08 -14.97 -6.80
N ASP A 306 -18.53 -15.42 -5.64
CA ASP A 306 -17.69 -16.09 -4.64
C ASP A 306 -17.14 -17.44 -5.13
N GLU A 307 -17.94 -18.15 -5.91
CA GLU A 307 -17.57 -19.42 -6.55
C GLU A 307 -16.44 -19.25 -7.59
N MET A 308 -16.51 -18.22 -8.43
CA MET A 308 -15.42 -17.88 -9.34
C MET A 308 -14.12 -17.55 -8.60
N PHE A 309 -14.20 -17.12 -7.35
CA PHE A 309 -13.04 -16.74 -6.54
C PHE A 309 -12.42 -17.90 -5.75
N GLU A 310 -13.18 -18.95 -5.44
CA GLU A 310 -12.68 -20.16 -4.79
C GLU A 310 -12.59 -21.29 -5.81
N LYS A 311 -11.37 -21.65 -6.25
CA LYS A 311 -11.08 -22.70 -7.25
C LYS A 311 -11.60 -24.12 -6.91
N SER A 312 -12.37 -24.29 -5.83
CA SER A 312 -12.73 -25.56 -5.22
C SER A 312 -14.10 -26.11 -5.62
N GLN A 313 -15.02 -25.29 -6.15
CA GLN A 313 -16.34 -25.73 -6.57
C GLN A 313 -16.77 -24.88 -7.77
N THR A 314 -16.96 -25.47 -8.94
CA THR A 314 -17.31 -24.73 -10.18
C THR A 314 -18.76 -24.90 -10.61
N SER A 315 -19.55 -25.69 -9.87
CA SER A 315 -20.97 -25.95 -10.13
C SER A 315 -21.92 -25.68 -8.96
N PHE A 316 -21.45 -25.25 -7.78
CA PHE A 316 -22.28 -25.11 -6.58
C PHE A 316 -23.50 -24.22 -6.82
N THR A 317 -23.30 -23.02 -7.40
CA THR A 317 -24.41 -22.09 -7.60
C THR A 317 -25.46 -22.68 -8.54
N GLN A 318 -25.03 -23.36 -9.61
CA GLN A 318 -25.92 -23.99 -10.57
C GLN A 318 -26.69 -25.17 -9.95
N GLU A 319 -26.03 -25.97 -9.11
CA GLU A 319 -26.63 -27.08 -8.40
C GLU A 319 -27.69 -26.60 -7.41
N LEU A 320 -27.41 -25.51 -6.68
CA LEU A 320 -28.36 -24.88 -5.76
C LEU A 320 -29.57 -24.33 -6.50
N ILE A 321 -29.37 -23.59 -7.61
CA ILE A 321 -30.46 -23.10 -8.46
C ILE A 321 -31.33 -24.26 -8.95
N SER A 322 -30.72 -25.36 -9.38
CA SER A 322 -31.44 -26.54 -9.86
C SER A 322 -32.29 -27.16 -8.76
N ALA A 323 -31.72 -27.33 -7.55
CA ALA A 323 -32.46 -27.83 -6.40
C ALA A 323 -33.63 -26.91 -6.02
N THR A 324 -33.41 -25.59 -5.97
CA THR A 324 -34.45 -24.58 -5.71
C THR A 324 -35.61 -24.70 -6.69
N ASN A 325 -35.32 -24.79 -7.99
CA ASN A 325 -36.34 -24.90 -9.02
C ASN A 325 -37.13 -26.20 -8.93
N ILE A 326 -36.45 -27.35 -8.70
CA ILE A 326 -37.12 -28.65 -8.55
C ILE A 326 -38.07 -28.62 -7.35
N PHE A 327 -37.62 -28.11 -6.20
CA PHE A 327 -38.49 -28.01 -5.03
C PHE A 327 -39.64 -27.03 -5.24
N ARG A 328 -39.40 -25.89 -5.89
CA ARG A 328 -40.46 -24.92 -6.20
C ARG A 328 -41.52 -25.52 -7.12
N GLU A 329 -41.11 -26.18 -8.20
CA GLU A 329 -42.03 -26.86 -9.12
C GLU A 329 -42.84 -27.97 -8.42
N TYR A 330 -42.19 -28.73 -7.53
CA TYR A 330 -42.88 -29.73 -6.71
C TYR A 330 -43.94 -29.09 -5.83
N GLU A 331 -43.60 -28.01 -5.13
CA GLU A 331 -44.51 -27.28 -4.24
C GLU A 331 -45.70 -26.69 -5.01
N ASP A 332 -45.46 -26.10 -6.17
CA ASP A 332 -46.51 -25.54 -7.04
C ASP A 332 -47.48 -26.63 -7.49
N ARG A 333 -46.97 -27.78 -7.96
CA ARG A 333 -47.78 -28.93 -8.38
C ARG A 333 -48.59 -29.51 -7.22
N VAL A 334 -48.02 -29.57 -6.01
CA VAL A 334 -48.73 -30.01 -4.81
C VAL A 334 -49.88 -29.05 -4.48
N ASN A 335 -49.63 -27.75 -4.55
CA ASN A 335 -50.66 -26.73 -4.28
C ASN A 335 -51.79 -26.76 -5.32
N GLU A 336 -51.46 -26.88 -6.61
CA GLU A 336 -52.46 -27.10 -7.67
C GLU A 336 -53.31 -28.34 -7.40
N PHE A 337 -52.69 -29.41 -6.91
CA PHE A 337 -53.40 -30.64 -6.62
C PHE A 337 -54.31 -30.53 -5.38
N ILE A 338 -53.87 -29.79 -4.36
CA ILE A 338 -54.71 -29.48 -3.19
C ILE A 338 -55.97 -28.70 -3.60
N ASP A 339 -55.84 -27.74 -4.54
CA ASP A 339 -56.98 -26.99 -5.08
C ASP A 339 -57.98 -27.86 -5.86
N ILE A 340 -57.54 -29.03 -6.33
CA ILE A 340 -58.42 -30.06 -6.90
C ILE A 340 -59.05 -30.87 -5.77
N CYS A 341 -58.24 -31.38 -4.82
CA CYS A 341 -58.73 -32.20 -3.70
C CYS A 341 -59.80 -31.48 -2.87
N THR A 342 -59.69 -30.18 -2.65
CA THR A 342 -60.69 -29.39 -1.91
C THR A 342 -62.08 -29.36 -2.57
N LYS A 343 -62.19 -29.74 -3.84
CA LYS A 343 -63.45 -29.83 -4.60
C LYS A 343 -63.97 -31.26 -4.71
N MET A 344 -63.23 -32.24 -4.21
CA MET A 344 -63.58 -33.67 -4.27
C MET A 344 -64.39 -34.10 -3.05
N GLU A 345 -65.12 -35.21 -3.20
CA GLU A 345 -65.77 -35.85 -2.06
C GLU A 345 -64.72 -36.57 -1.20
N THR A 346 -64.93 -36.60 0.13
CA THR A 346 -63.98 -37.19 1.09
C THR A 346 -63.55 -38.60 0.71
N GLN A 347 -64.48 -39.45 0.26
CA GLN A 347 -64.19 -40.83 -0.13
C GLN A 347 -63.20 -40.92 -1.30
N GLN A 348 -63.32 -40.01 -2.27
CA GLN A 348 -62.41 -39.97 -3.42
C GLN A 348 -61.00 -39.57 -2.99
N ILE A 349 -60.88 -38.66 -2.00
CA ILE A 349 -59.59 -38.25 -1.44
C ILE A 349 -58.96 -39.41 -0.65
N VAL A 350 -59.76 -40.16 0.12
CA VAL A 350 -59.30 -41.36 0.84
C VAL A 350 -58.69 -42.39 -0.11
N GLU A 351 -59.40 -42.72 -1.19
CA GLU A 351 -58.91 -43.67 -2.20
C GLU A 351 -57.65 -43.17 -2.90
N LEU A 352 -57.64 -41.91 -3.30
CA LEU A 352 -56.51 -41.27 -3.98
C LEU A 352 -55.23 -41.29 -3.13
N ILE A 353 -55.31 -40.81 -1.89
CA ILE A 353 -54.16 -40.77 -1.01
C ILE A 353 -53.75 -42.20 -0.59
N GLY A 354 -54.70 -43.09 -0.36
CA GLY A 354 -54.41 -44.50 -0.07
C GLY A 354 -53.63 -45.17 -1.20
N ASN A 355 -53.98 -44.88 -2.46
CA ASN A 355 -53.28 -45.39 -3.64
C ASN A 355 -51.87 -44.80 -3.77
N LEU A 356 -51.70 -43.50 -3.54
CA LEU A 356 -50.38 -42.84 -3.60
C LEU A 356 -49.46 -43.35 -2.48
N TYR A 357 -49.96 -43.46 -1.25
CA TYR A 357 -49.17 -43.86 -0.08
C TYR A 357 -48.70 -45.32 -0.14
N ASN A 358 -49.53 -46.20 -0.73
CA ASN A 358 -49.24 -47.63 -0.89
C ASN A 358 -48.64 -47.99 -2.24
N SER A 359 -48.37 -46.99 -3.09
CA SER A 359 -47.74 -47.18 -4.39
C SER A 359 -46.35 -47.81 -4.24
N VAL A 360 -46.07 -48.79 -5.09
CA VAL A 360 -44.74 -49.43 -5.22
C VAL A 360 -43.95 -48.88 -6.40
N ASN A 361 -44.43 -47.78 -7.00
CA ASN A 361 -43.74 -47.14 -8.11
C ASN A 361 -42.37 -46.63 -7.67
N ALA A 362 -41.41 -46.67 -8.59
CA ALA A 362 -40.10 -46.09 -8.35
C ALA A 362 -40.24 -44.56 -8.16
N PRO A 363 -39.54 -43.95 -7.20
CA PRO A 363 -39.55 -42.50 -7.03
C PRO A 363 -39.13 -41.78 -8.31
N GLN A 364 -39.76 -40.64 -8.59
CA GLN A 364 -39.33 -39.76 -9.65
C GLN A 364 -37.98 -39.16 -9.27
N ARG A 365 -36.96 -39.44 -10.08
CA ARG A 365 -35.58 -39.01 -9.84
C ARG A 365 -35.25 -37.79 -10.68
N HIS A 366 -34.90 -36.70 -10.01
CA HIS A 366 -34.39 -35.47 -10.62
C HIS A 366 -32.88 -35.37 -10.34
N VAL A 367 -32.06 -35.53 -11.38
CA VAL A 367 -30.60 -35.49 -11.26
C VAL A 367 -30.13 -34.04 -11.22
N ILE A 368 -29.35 -33.68 -10.19
CA ILE A 368 -28.70 -32.37 -10.07
C ILE A 368 -27.26 -32.47 -10.60
N ASN A 369 -26.52 -33.49 -10.16
CA ASN A 369 -25.19 -33.85 -10.69
C ASN A 369 -24.94 -35.37 -10.54
N ASP A 370 -23.74 -35.83 -10.89
CA ASP A 370 -23.39 -37.27 -10.89
C ASP A 370 -23.60 -37.96 -9.53
N ASN A 371 -23.52 -37.22 -8.42
CA ASN A 371 -23.61 -37.75 -7.06
C ASN A 371 -24.84 -37.27 -6.28
N LEU A 372 -25.65 -36.38 -6.86
CA LEU A 372 -26.77 -35.73 -6.19
C LEU A 372 -28.03 -35.80 -7.04
N SER A 373 -29.09 -36.36 -6.47
CA SER A 373 -30.42 -36.36 -7.07
C SER A 373 -31.50 -36.19 -6.01
N ILE A 374 -32.56 -35.47 -6.37
CA ILE A 374 -33.79 -35.39 -5.59
C ILE A 374 -34.70 -36.54 -6.02
N ASN A 375 -35.14 -37.33 -5.05
CA ASN A 375 -36.08 -38.42 -5.27
C ASN A 375 -37.40 -38.04 -4.60
N ILE A 376 -38.48 -38.00 -5.37
CA ILE A 376 -39.84 -37.72 -4.89
C ILE A 376 -40.65 -38.97 -5.15
N SER A 377 -41.12 -39.63 -4.08
CA SER A 377 -42.00 -40.79 -4.18
C SER A 377 -43.48 -40.40 -4.13
N ASP A 378 -44.35 -41.28 -4.65
CA ASP A 378 -45.81 -41.14 -4.52
C ASP A 378 -46.23 -41.04 -3.04
N ARG A 379 -45.47 -41.66 -2.14
CA ARG A 379 -45.67 -41.55 -0.69
C ARG A 379 -45.34 -40.15 -0.16
N ASP A 380 -44.24 -39.54 -0.61
CA ASP A 380 -43.90 -38.16 -0.23
C ASP A 380 -44.98 -37.18 -0.70
N LEU A 381 -45.50 -37.42 -1.91
CA LEU A 381 -46.61 -36.66 -2.48
C LEU A 381 -47.89 -36.82 -1.64
N ALA A 382 -48.27 -38.05 -1.28
CA ALA A 382 -49.40 -38.33 -0.40
C ALA A 382 -49.33 -37.58 0.94
N ILE A 383 -48.16 -37.63 1.59
CA ILE A 383 -47.91 -36.94 2.87
C ILE A 383 -48.01 -35.42 2.68
N SER A 384 -47.39 -34.89 1.63
CA SER A 384 -47.37 -33.45 1.34
C SER A 384 -48.76 -32.89 1.05
N ILE A 385 -49.59 -33.64 0.31
CA ILE A 385 -50.99 -33.27 0.04
C ILE A 385 -51.78 -33.27 1.35
N ILE A 386 -51.82 -34.38 2.09
CA ILE A 386 -52.59 -34.46 3.34
C ILE A 386 -52.15 -33.38 4.32
N GLY A 387 -50.84 -33.16 4.49
CA GLY A 387 -50.30 -32.20 5.46
C GLY A 387 -50.73 -30.76 5.22
N ARG A 388 -51.24 -30.43 4.03
CA ARG A 388 -51.69 -29.08 3.65
C ARG A 388 -53.19 -28.96 3.42
N LEU A 389 -53.93 -30.07 3.47
CA LEU A 389 -55.39 -30.01 3.51
C LEU A 389 -55.85 -29.34 4.82
N ASN A 390 -57.04 -28.75 4.82
CA ASN A 390 -57.57 -28.16 6.04
C ASN A 390 -57.74 -29.23 7.14
N PRO A 391 -57.55 -28.89 8.43
CA PRO A 391 -57.50 -29.89 9.50
C PRO A 391 -58.75 -30.76 9.64
N LYS A 392 -59.92 -30.21 9.31
CA LYS A 392 -61.19 -30.95 9.33
C LYS A 392 -61.19 -32.05 8.27
N LEU A 393 -60.80 -31.71 7.04
CA LEU A 393 -60.73 -32.65 5.93
C LEU A 393 -59.66 -33.71 6.18
N VAL A 394 -58.52 -33.35 6.78
CA VAL A 394 -57.50 -34.32 7.20
C VAL A 394 -58.08 -35.33 8.18
N ALA A 395 -58.80 -34.87 9.21
CA ALA A 395 -59.43 -35.75 10.19
C ALA A 395 -60.48 -36.67 9.55
N ASP A 396 -61.31 -36.13 8.65
CA ASP A 396 -62.32 -36.89 7.92
C ASP A 396 -61.67 -37.95 7.01
N VAL A 397 -60.59 -37.60 6.30
CA VAL A 397 -59.84 -38.53 5.44
C VAL A 397 -59.18 -39.64 6.27
N LEU A 398 -58.45 -39.30 7.33
CA LEU A 398 -57.77 -40.29 8.17
C LEU A 398 -58.76 -41.22 8.89
N SER A 399 -59.94 -40.72 9.29
CA SER A 399 -60.97 -41.54 9.95
C SER A 399 -61.62 -42.57 9.03
N ASN A 400 -61.56 -42.35 7.72
CA ASN A 400 -62.13 -43.23 6.70
C ASN A 400 -61.06 -44.10 5.99
N MET A 401 -59.79 -43.97 6.36
CA MET A 401 -58.70 -44.85 5.91
C MET A 401 -58.59 -46.13 6.78
N ASP A 402 -57.85 -47.13 6.30
CA ASP A 402 -57.50 -48.27 7.13
C ASP A 402 -56.58 -47.84 8.29
N ALA A 403 -56.73 -48.53 9.43
CA ALA A 403 -56.09 -48.14 10.68
C ALA A 403 -54.55 -48.14 10.61
N VAL A 404 -53.94 -48.95 9.74
CA VAL A 404 -52.48 -49.02 9.59
C VAL A 404 -52.00 -47.79 8.82
N THR A 405 -52.55 -47.56 7.62
CA THR A 405 -52.20 -46.40 6.79
C THR A 405 -52.45 -45.09 7.51
N ALA A 406 -53.60 -44.93 8.17
CA ALA A 406 -53.93 -43.72 8.92
C ALA A 406 -52.93 -43.45 10.06
N SER A 407 -52.49 -44.50 10.77
CA SER A 407 -51.50 -44.42 11.84
C SER A 407 -50.13 -44.00 11.31
N GLU A 408 -49.68 -44.60 10.21
CA GLU A 408 -48.38 -44.27 9.61
C GLU A 408 -48.33 -42.85 9.02
N ILE A 409 -49.38 -42.42 8.32
CA ILE A 409 -49.51 -41.05 7.82
C ILE A 409 -49.51 -40.06 8.99
N SER A 410 -50.30 -40.33 10.03
CA SER A 410 -50.35 -39.47 11.23
C SER A 410 -48.97 -39.33 11.88
N LYS A 411 -48.20 -40.42 11.95
CA LYS A 411 -46.83 -40.41 12.46
C LYS A 411 -45.91 -39.58 11.57
N SER A 412 -46.01 -39.72 10.25
CA SER A 412 -45.22 -38.96 9.28
C SER A 412 -45.52 -37.45 9.33
N LEU A 413 -46.76 -37.06 9.59
CA LEU A 413 -47.16 -35.66 9.74
C LEU A 413 -46.72 -35.04 11.08
N ALA A 414 -46.56 -35.87 12.12
CA ALA A 414 -46.20 -35.41 13.46
C ALA A 414 -44.68 -35.38 13.70
N LEU A 415 -43.89 -36.07 12.88
CA LEU A 415 -42.44 -36.06 12.97
C LEU A 415 -41.85 -34.81 12.27
N PRO A 416 -40.83 -34.16 12.87
CA PRO A 416 -40.30 -32.87 12.43
C PRO A 416 -39.50 -32.90 11.12
#